data_AF-G0UUW9-F1
#
_entry.id   AF-G0UUW9-F1
#
_cell.length_a   1.000
_cell.length_b   1.000
_cell.length_c   1.000
_cell.angle_alpha   90.00
_cell.angle_beta   90.00
_cell.angle_gamma   90.00
#
_symmetry.space_group_name_H-M   'P 1'
#
loop_
_entity.id
_entity.type
_entity.pdbx_description
1 polymer ?
#
loop_
_entity_poly.entity_id
_entity_poly.type
_entity_poly.pdbx_seq_one_letter_code
_entity_poly.pdbx_strand_id
1 'polypeptide(L)'
;MLRRTTLRTFKMRGEDMLVEYKIQSRDHRRCIRVEDSIVDPGIARTILPLSWLELLRSPSQRLPTGYHVEEAACAPLPSAMTGVGRADVKLAGRATTSKALAAGVGAPNAILAGPVVLYITGQSVPVILNPYFVPDELWCPEEKDGELDLRLGMDAIEQCTLFSELRPGGLLYKKLPENQNIKRNEPLRVTLGRYGMKCGLAESPLVPRPWTRMRYMFIDELQRGPKLTEFVGHNPRNGSHWRFSQNTKYFRIGIWRDTIRRNDMNEGLHAHSSWQKSPQQSVPEIRFLAPYP
;
A
#
# COMPACT_ATOMS: atom_id res chain seq x y z
N MET A 1 -28.73 -3.11 4.61
CA MET A 1 -28.51 -1.98 3.70
C MET A 1 -27.45 -1.05 4.29
N LEU A 2 -26.17 -1.30 4.00
CA LEU A 2 -25.09 -0.41 4.42
C LEU A 2 -25.00 0.73 3.41
N ARG A 3 -25.38 1.94 3.82
CA ARG A 3 -25.15 3.18 3.06
C ARG A 3 -23.64 3.31 2.87
N ARG A 4 -23.11 2.86 1.72
CA ARG A 4 -21.80 3.27 1.23
C ARG A 4 -21.91 4.76 0.91
N THR A 5 -21.54 5.61 1.86
CA THR A 5 -21.04 6.93 1.50
C THR A 5 -19.86 6.68 0.58
N THR A 6 -20.07 6.87 -0.72
CA THR A 6 -19.00 6.94 -1.70
C THR A 6 -18.21 8.20 -1.37
N LEU A 7 -17.34 8.11 -0.35
CA LEU A 7 -16.24 9.05 -0.19
C LEU A 7 -15.51 9.02 -1.52
N ARG A 8 -15.62 10.11 -2.29
CA ARG A 8 -14.88 10.25 -3.53
C ARG A 8 -13.41 10.11 -3.16
N THR A 9 -12.75 9.13 -3.75
CA THR A 9 -11.34 8.81 -3.46
C THR A 9 -10.41 9.99 -3.75
N PHE A 10 -10.80 10.84 -4.70
CA PHE A 10 -10.17 12.10 -5.04
C PHE A 10 -11.20 12.95 -5.82
N LYS A 11 -10.92 14.24 -5.98
CA LYS A 11 -11.69 15.13 -6.85
C LYS A 11 -10.78 15.77 -7.90
N MET A 12 -11.34 16.12 -9.05
CA MET A 12 -10.64 16.86 -10.10
C MET A 12 -11.14 18.30 -10.10
N ARG A 13 -10.22 19.27 -10.11
CA ARG A 13 -10.51 20.69 -10.29
C ARG A 13 -9.59 21.18 -11.41
N GLY A 14 -10.18 21.49 -12.57
CA GLY A 14 -9.37 21.76 -13.77
C GLY A 14 -8.54 20.53 -14.16
N GLU A 15 -7.22 20.72 -14.29
CA GLU A 15 -6.27 19.64 -14.58
C GLU A 15 -5.66 19.02 -13.31
N ASP A 16 -6.03 19.52 -12.13
CA ASP A 16 -5.44 19.13 -10.87
C ASP A 16 -6.27 18.07 -10.14
N MET A 17 -5.56 17.08 -9.61
CA MET A 17 -6.12 16.09 -8.69
C MET A 17 -5.97 16.62 -7.27
N LEU A 18 -7.09 16.66 -6.55
CA LEU A 18 -7.17 17.07 -5.16
C LEU A 18 -7.56 15.89 -4.29
N VAL A 19 -6.87 15.73 -3.17
CA VAL A 19 -7.11 14.65 -2.21
C VAL A 19 -7.23 15.17 -0.79
N GLU A 20 -8.17 14.59 -0.05
CA GLU A 20 -8.24 14.73 1.39
C GLU A 20 -7.24 13.77 2.04
N TYR A 21 -6.49 14.25 3.03
CA TYR A 21 -5.64 13.39 3.83
C TYR A 21 -5.66 13.74 5.32
N LYS A 22 -5.25 12.78 6.13
CA LYS A 22 -5.00 12.94 7.56
C LYS A 22 -3.55 12.63 7.87
N ILE A 23 -2.80 13.64 8.30
CA ILE A 23 -1.42 13.49 8.75
C ILE A 23 -1.39 13.26 10.26
N GLN A 24 -0.53 12.37 10.73
CA GLN A 24 -0.45 11.94 12.13
C GLN A 24 0.98 11.70 12.59
N SER A 25 1.20 11.90 13.89
CA SER A 25 2.40 11.42 14.57
C SER A 25 2.56 9.90 14.43
N ARG A 26 3.79 9.37 14.55
CA ARG A 26 4.06 7.93 14.42
C ARG A 26 3.23 7.05 15.36
N ASP A 27 2.91 7.54 16.54
CA ASP A 27 2.08 6.87 17.54
C ASP A 27 0.58 7.21 17.42
N HIS A 28 0.19 7.94 16.38
CA HIS A 28 -1.17 8.35 16.05
C HIS A 28 -1.89 9.20 17.12
N ARG A 29 -1.16 9.77 18.08
CA ARG A 29 -1.73 10.59 19.15
C ARG A 29 -2.16 11.98 18.69
N ARG A 30 -1.42 12.56 17.76
CA ARG A 30 -1.68 13.90 17.23
C ARG A 30 -1.97 13.82 15.75
N CYS A 31 -2.91 14.63 15.26
CA CYS A 31 -3.29 14.60 13.86
C CYS A 31 -3.83 15.93 13.35
N ILE A 32 -3.64 16.13 12.05
CA ILE A 32 -4.16 17.27 11.29
C ILE A 32 -4.86 16.72 10.05
N ARG A 33 -6.00 17.29 9.69
CA ARG A 33 -6.74 16.96 8.46
C ARG A 33 -6.52 18.06 7.43
N VAL A 34 -6.37 17.64 6.18
CA VAL A 34 -6.26 18.52 5.01
C VAL A 34 -7.29 18.06 4.01
N GLU A 35 -8.12 18.97 3.53
CA GLU A 35 -9.23 18.64 2.65
C GLU A 35 -8.80 18.66 1.18
N ASP A 36 -8.19 19.75 0.73
CA ASP A 36 -7.94 19.99 -0.70
C ASP A 36 -6.45 20.08 -1.03
N SER A 37 -5.72 18.98 -0.87
CA SER A 37 -4.30 18.97 -1.25
C SER A 37 -4.10 18.56 -2.70
N ILE A 38 -3.29 19.34 -3.42
CA ILE A 38 -2.92 19.04 -4.82
C ILE A 38 -1.94 17.86 -4.86
N VAL A 39 -2.19 16.91 -5.75
CA VAL A 39 -1.23 15.84 -6.07
C VAL A 39 -0.31 16.31 -7.19
N ASP A 40 0.97 16.53 -6.85
CA ASP A 40 1.96 17.12 -7.75
C ASP A 40 3.23 16.26 -7.85
N PRO A 41 3.38 15.48 -8.94
CA PRO A 41 4.57 14.65 -9.15
C PRO A 41 5.83 15.45 -9.50
N GLY A 42 5.74 16.77 -9.68
CA GLY A 42 6.92 17.64 -9.83
C GLY A 42 7.70 17.83 -8.53
N ILE A 43 7.07 17.57 -7.38
CA ILE A 43 7.68 17.71 -6.06
C ILE A 43 8.27 16.36 -5.65
N ALA A 44 9.58 16.27 -5.45
CA ALA A 44 10.22 15.01 -5.07
C ALA A 44 9.81 14.53 -3.67
N ARG A 45 9.64 15.47 -2.73
CA ARG A 45 9.30 15.18 -1.33
C ARG A 45 8.29 16.20 -0.80
N THR A 46 7.24 15.73 -0.16
CA THR A 46 6.14 16.53 0.37
C THR A 46 6.65 17.61 1.32
N ILE A 47 6.08 18.81 1.21
CA ILE A 47 6.46 20.00 1.99
C ILE A 47 5.29 20.38 2.90
N LEU A 48 5.61 20.71 4.16
CA LEU A 48 4.66 21.10 5.19
C LEU A 48 5.13 22.39 5.88
N PRO A 49 4.21 23.19 6.46
CA PRO A 49 4.58 24.36 7.23
C PRO A 49 5.32 23.96 8.51
N LEU A 50 6.37 24.70 8.85
CA LEU A 50 7.24 24.40 10.01
C LEU A 50 6.47 24.38 11.33
N SER A 51 5.40 25.18 11.44
CA SER A 51 4.51 25.20 12.61
C SER A 51 3.94 23.82 12.96
N TRP A 52 3.80 22.91 11.98
CA TRP A 52 3.28 21.57 12.21
C TRP A 52 4.28 20.61 12.84
N LEU A 53 5.59 20.93 12.81
CA LEU A 53 6.62 20.08 13.39
C LEU A 53 6.36 19.83 14.88
N GLU A 54 6.13 20.88 15.65
CA GLU A 54 5.82 20.78 17.08
C GLU A 54 4.41 20.24 17.35
N LEU A 55 3.44 20.56 16.49
CA LEU A 55 2.09 20.04 16.61
C LEU A 55 2.06 18.53 16.44
N LEU A 56 2.84 17.96 15.53
CA LEU A 56 2.91 16.52 15.28
C LEU A 56 3.94 15.80 16.19
N ARG A 57 4.78 16.53 16.94
CA ARG A 57 5.75 15.94 17.87
C ARG A 57 5.03 15.24 19.03
N SER A 58 5.15 13.91 19.10
CA SER A 58 4.59 13.10 20.19
C SER A 58 5.65 12.16 20.78
N PRO A 59 6.31 12.57 21.87
CA PRO A 59 7.25 11.73 22.61
C PRO A 59 6.61 10.41 23.05
N SER A 60 7.28 9.30 22.74
CA SER A 60 6.85 7.94 23.06
C SER A 60 8.02 7.12 23.59
N GLN A 61 7.75 5.96 24.19
CA GLN A 61 8.80 5.08 24.73
C GLN A 61 9.86 4.68 23.68
N ARG A 62 9.46 4.52 22.40
CA ARG A 62 10.38 4.16 21.30
C ARG A 62 11.04 5.37 20.64
N LEU A 63 10.44 6.56 20.77
CA LEU A 63 10.97 7.81 20.23
C LEU A 63 10.83 8.90 21.32
N PRO A 64 11.81 9.03 22.23
CA PRO A 64 11.71 9.95 23.37
C PRO A 64 11.65 11.42 22.93
N THR A 65 12.23 11.76 21.77
CA THR A 65 12.24 13.11 21.18
C THR A 65 10.99 13.42 20.34
N GLY A 66 10.22 12.39 19.97
CA GLY A 66 9.04 12.47 19.10
C GLY A 66 9.29 12.00 17.67
N TYR A 67 10.39 12.43 17.05
CA TYR A 67 10.82 12.02 15.71
C TYR A 67 12.05 11.12 15.77
N HIS A 68 12.22 10.27 14.75
CA HIS A 68 13.42 9.44 14.60
C HIS A 68 14.54 10.22 13.91
N VAL A 69 14.17 10.99 12.87
CA VAL A 69 15.04 11.88 12.11
C VAL A 69 14.54 13.29 12.29
N GLU A 70 15.45 14.21 12.58
CA GLU A 70 15.20 15.65 12.67
C GLU A 70 16.51 16.36 12.31
N GLU A 71 16.62 16.84 11.07
CA GLU A 71 17.87 17.36 10.51
C GLU A 71 17.64 18.67 9.75
N ALA A 72 18.57 19.61 9.86
CA ALA A 72 18.55 20.82 9.06
C ALA A 72 18.88 20.48 7.59
N ALA A 73 18.01 20.88 6.66
CA ALA A 73 18.11 20.52 5.25
C ALA A 73 17.93 21.73 4.32
N CYS A 74 18.32 21.56 3.06
CA CYS A 74 18.01 22.50 1.99
C CYS A 74 16.83 21.95 1.18
N ALA A 75 15.63 22.50 1.40
CA ALA A 75 14.44 22.16 0.63
C ALA A 75 14.47 22.86 -0.74
N PRO A 76 14.30 22.12 -1.85
CA PRO A 76 14.15 22.71 -3.16
C PRO A 76 12.75 23.33 -3.27
N LEU A 77 12.65 24.64 -3.05
CA LEU A 77 11.41 25.38 -3.21
C LEU A 77 11.09 25.55 -4.70
N PRO A 78 9.87 25.24 -5.17
CA PRO A 78 9.50 25.46 -6.56
C PRO A 78 9.60 26.97 -6.92
N SER A 79 10.28 27.32 -8.02
CA SER A 79 10.39 28.73 -8.47
C SER A 79 9.06 29.44 -8.72
N ALA A 80 7.98 28.70 -8.95
CA ALA A 80 6.63 29.26 -9.10
C ALA A 80 6.00 29.69 -7.77
N MET A 81 6.60 29.35 -6.63
CA MET A 81 6.11 29.63 -5.28
C MET A 81 6.90 30.73 -4.55
N THR A 82 7.96 31.26 -5.15
CA THR A 82 8.67 32.43 -4.62
C THR A 82 8.07 33.69 -5.25
N GLY A 83 7.11 34.30 -4.57
CA GLY A 83 6.51 35.59 -4.94
C GLY A 83 7.47 36.79 -4.80
N VAL A 84 8.69 36.70 -5.30
CA VAL A 84 9.64 37.82 -5.32
C VAL A 84 9.74 38.34 -6.75
N GLY A 85 8.86 39.28 -7.07
CA GLY A 85 9.02 40.14 -8.24
C GLY A 85 10.39 40.79 -8.21
N ARG A 86 11.20 40.53 -9.23
CA ARG A 86 12.37 41.35 -9.57
C ARG A 86 11.88 42.74 -9.94
N ALA A 87 11.68 43.60 -8.96
CA ALA A 87 11.59 45.04 -9.17
C ALA A 87 13.01 45.61 -9.07
N ASP A 88 13.54 46.05 -10.21
CA ASP A 88 14.74 46.87 -10.27
C ASP A 88 14.56 48.13 -9.41
N VAL A 89 15.35 48.26 -8.34
CA VAL A 89 15.52 49.53 -7.63
C VAL A 89 17.00 49.89 -7.62
N LYS A 90 17.37 50.75 -8.58
CA LYS A 90 18.55 51.62 -8.46
C LYS A 90 18.22 52.72 -7.44
N LEU A 91 18.98 52.82 -6.34
CA LEU A 91 19.80 54.01 -6.02
C LEU A 91 20.48 53.88 -4.63
N ALA A 92 21.78 54.14 -4.63
CA ALA A 92 22.62 54.85 -3.66
C ALA A 92 22.22 54.92 -2.16
N GLY A 93 23.14 54.44 -1.32
CA GLY A 93 23.69 55.27 -0.24
C GLY A 93 23.32 54.93 1.21
N ARG A 94 24.36 54.45 1.93
CA ARG A 94 24.64 54.63 3.37
C ARG A 94 24.14 53.54 4.33
N ALA A 95 25.11 53.05 5.10
CA ALA A 95 25.08 51.85 5.92
C ALA A 95 24.49 52.06 7.33
N THR A 96 23.76 51.05 7.81
CA THR A 96 23.71 50.60 9.20
C THR A 96 23.35 49.10 9.23
N THR A 97 24.25 48.32 9.85
CA THR A 97 24.13 46.95 10.43
C THR A 97 22.70 46.36 10.57
N SER A 98 22.39 45.09 10.32
CA SER A 98 23.21 43.87 10.19
C SER A 98 22.32 42.66 9.77
N LYS A 99 22.85 41.84 8.84
CA LYS A 99 22.54 40.42 8.56
C LYS A 99 21.08 40.01 8.24
N ALA A 100 20.63 40.24 7.00
CA ALA A 100 19.54 39.45 6.40
C ALA A 100 19.65 39.25 4.87
N LEU A 101 20.77 39.64 4.25
CA LEU A 101 20.94 39.57 2.79
C LEU A 101 22.31 39.00 2.44
N ALA A 102 22.54 37.75 2.86
CA ALA A 102 23.63 36.90 2.38
C ALA A 102 23.27 35.43 2.70
N ALA A 103 22.10 34.96 2.27
CA ALA A 103 21.85 33.53 2.19
C ALA A 103 22.65 33.00 1.00
N GLY A 104 23.92 32.66 1.28
CA GLY A 104 24.79 31.99 0.33
C GLY A 104 24.17 30.67 -0.12
N VAL A 105 24.55 30.24 -1.30
CA VAL A 105 24.40 28.87 -1.77
C VAL A 105 24.95 27.94 -0.68
N GLY A 106 24.07 27.31 0.12
CA GLY A 106 24.46 26.31 1.13
C GLY A 106 23.95 26.48 2.57
N ALA A 107 23.16 27.49 2.93
CA ALA A 107 22.55 27.55 4.27
C ALA A 107 21.27 26.70 4.34
N PRO A 108 21.03 25.94 5.42
CA PRO A 108 19.80 25.15 5.58
C PRO A 108 18.60 26.07 5.71
N ASN A 109 17.54 25.76 4.98
CA ASN A 109 16.33 26.58 4.84
C ASN A 109 15.05 25.81 5.25
N ALA A 110 15.18 24.56 5.72
CA ALA A 110 14.10 23.70 6.15
C ALA A 110 14.57 22.68 7.20
N ILE A 111 13.63 21.99 7.84
CA ILE A 111 13.89 20.83 8.70
C ILE A 111 13.31 19.58 8.03
N LEU A 112 14.15 18.57 7.82
CA LEU A 112 13.70 17.24 7.44
C LEU A 112 13.36 16.47 8.72
N ALA A 113 12.09 16.09 8.90
CA ALA A 113 11.69 15.33 10.08
C ALA A 113 10.75 14.17 9.77
N GLY A 114 10.87 13.08 10.53
CA GLY A 114 9.99 11.92 10.40
C GLY A 114 10.36 10.76 11.32
N PRO A 115 9.62 9.63 11.27
CA PRO A 115 8.51 9.36 10.34
C PRO A 115 7.19 9.99 10.79
N VAL A 116 6.45 10.54 9.82
CA VAL A 116 5.07 11.01 9.97
C VAL A 116 4.16 10.13 9.14
N VAL A 117 3.01 9.73 9.69
CA VAL A 117 2.06 8.86 9.00
C VAL A 117 1.01 9.70 8.28
N LEU A 118 0.71 9.37 7.04
CA LEU A 118 -0.27 10.04 6.20
C LEU A 118 -1.31 9.03 5.71
N TYR A 119 -2.58 9.32 5.98
CA TYR A 119 -3.71 8.56 5.44
C TYR A 119 -4.43 9.39 4.38
N ILE A 120 -4.31 8.99 3.13
CA ILE A 120 -5.01 9.61 2.01
C ILE A 120 -6.36 8.92 1.84
N THR A 121 -7.44 9.70 1.71
CA THR A 121 -8.77 9.18 1.45
C THR A 121 -8.76 8.31 0.19
N GLY A 122 -9.36 7.12 0.26
CA GLY A 122 -9.35 6.17 -0.85
C GLY A 122 -8.14 5.23 -0.91
N GLN A 123 -7.12 5.41 -0.06
CA GLN A 123 -6.02 4.45 0.11
C GLN A 123 -6.24 3.62 1.39
N SER A 124 -5.95 2.31 1.32
CA SER A 124 -6.01 1.41 2.48
C SER A 124 -4.68 1.32 3.24
N VAL A 125 -3.58 1.65 2.57
CA VAL A 125 -2.22 1.56 3.12
C VAL A 125 -1.79 2.95 3.61
N PRO A 126 -1.31 3.09 4.86
CA PRO A 126 -0.73 4.35 5.32
C PRO A 126 0.56 4.63 4.57
N VAL A 127 0.75 5.89 4.20
CA VAL A 127 1.98 6.42 3.63
C VAL A 127 2.86 6.92 4.76
N ILE A 128 4.15 6.63 4.72
CA ILE A 128 5.11 7.10 5.72
C ILE A 128 6.01 8.13 5.08
N LEU A 129 5.98 9.34 5.60
CA LEU A 129 6.71 10.48 5.08
C LEU A 129 7.84 10.91 6.03
N ASN A 130 8.91 11.40 5.42
CA ASN A 130 9.87 12.28 6.07
C ASN A 130 9.80 13.62 5.32
N PRO A 131 8.78 14.47 5.57
CA PRO A 131 8.55 15.69 4.80
C PRO A 131 9.58 16.78 5.12
N TYR A 132 9.65 17.78 4.24
CA TYR A 132 10.33 19.04 4.55
C TYR A 132 9.39 19.96 5.32
N PHE A 133 9.78 20.39 6.51
CA PHE A 133 9.12 21.42 7.30
C PHE A 133 9.79 22.77 7.02
N VAL A 134 9.06 23.69 6.39
CA VAL A 134 9.60 24.96 5.87
C VAL A 134 8.96 26.14 6.62
N PRO A 135 9.73 27.15 7.06
CA PRO A 135 9.19 28.32 7.76
C PRO A 135 8.36 29.21 6.81
N ASP A 136 7.33 29.84 7.39
CA ASP A 136 6.36 30.68 6.66
C ASP A 136 7.02 31.87 5.92
N GLU A 137 8.16 32.34 6.43
CA GLU A 137 8.97 33.42 5.84
C GLU A 137 9.55 33.06 4.47
N LEU A 138 9.83 31.77 4.24
CA LEU A 138 10.46 31.26 3.01
C LEU A 138 9.44 30.69 2.04
N TRP A 139 8.39 30.09 2.58
CA TRP A 139 7.27 29.56 1.82
C TRP A 139 6.01 29.90 2.60
N CYS A 140 5.25 30.87 2.09
CA CYS A 140 3.93 31.18 2.62
C CYS A 140 2.92 30.34 1.83
N PRO A 141 2.40 29.23 2.38
CA PRO A 141 1.37 28.44 1.72
C PRO A 141 0.01 29.15 1.67
N GLU A 142 -0.15 30.33 2.31
CA GLU A 142 -1.43 31.05 2.27
C GLU A 142 -1.72 31.58 0.85
N GLU A 143 -2.70 30.98 0.18
CA GLU A 143 -3.41 31.60 -0.91
C GLU A 143 -4.39 32.67 -0.37
N LYS A 144 -4.98 33.44 -1.29
CA LYS A 144 -6.01 34.42 -0.95
C LYS A 144 -7.13 33.72 -0.16
N ASP A 145 -7.60 34.35 0.92
CA ASP A 145 -8.72 33.90 1.76
C ASP A 145 -8.46 32.72 2.73
N GLY A 146 -7.20 32.46 3.10
CA GLY A 146 -6.86 31.54 4.20
C GLY A 146 -6.82 30.06 3.81
N GLU A 147 -6.80 29.76 2.51
CA GLU A 147 -6.51 28.42 1.98
C GLU A 147 -4.99 28.18 1.99
N LEU A 148 -4.56 27.00 2.47
CA LEU A 148 -3.15 26.58 2.45
C LEU A 148 -2.90 25.75 1.18
N ASP A 149 -2.02 26.21 0.28
CA ASP A 149 -1.57 25.48 -0.92
C ASP A 149 -0.62 24.33 -0.53
N LEU A 150 -1.20 23.30 0.10
CA LEU A 150 -0.50 22.07 0.46
C LEU A 150 -0.52 21.10 -0.70
N ARG A 151 0.66 20.55 -1.03
CA ARG A 151 0.84 19.63 -2.15
C ARG A 151 1.51 18.34 -1.71
N LEU A 152 1.00 17.21 -2.21
CA LEU A 152 1.62 15.90 -2.04
C LEU A 152 2.61 15.64 -3.17
N GLY A 153 3.84 15.33 -2.78
CA GLY A 153 4.92 14.98 -3.68
C GLY A 153 4.98 13.49 -4.05
N MET A 154 5.98 13.16 -4.86
CA MET A 154 6.32 11.81 -5.30
C MET A 154 6.55 10.84 -4.15
N ASP A 155 7.13 11.30 -3.03
CA ASP A 155 7.33 10.50 -1.81
C ASP A 155 6.04 9.86 -1.29
N ALA A 156 4.91 10.56 -1.38
CA ALA A 156 3.61 10.04 -1.02
C ALA A 156 2.98 9.21 -2.15
N ILE A 157 3.13 9.68 -3.40
CA ILE A 157 2.52 9.05 -4.58
C ILE A 157 3.07 7.64 -4.82
N GLU A 158 4.38 7.44 -4.66
CA GLU A 158 5.07 6.16 -4.87
C GLU A 158 4.58 5.05 -3.94
N GLN A 159 4.04 5.40 -2.77
CA GLN A 159 3.55 4.45 -1.77
C GLN A 159 2.07 4.10 -1.95
N CYS A 160 1.38 4.76 -2.89
CA CYS A 160 -0.07 4.68 -3.05
C CYS A 160 -0.52 4.01 -4.35
N THR A 161 -1.82 3.70 -4.42
CA THR A 161 -2.47 3.43 -5.71
C THR A 161 -2.40 4.64 -6.65
N LEU A 162 -2.21 5.86 -6.14
CA LEU A 162 -1.93 7.05 -6.96
C LEU A 162 -0.72 6.88 -7.88
N PHE A 163 0.22 5.99 -7.55
CA PHE A 163 1.31 5.63 -8.45
C PHE A 163 0.83 5.09 -9.81
N SER A 164 -0.31 4.40 -9.86
CA SER A 164 -0.86 3.94 -11.15
C SER A 164 -1.30 5.10 -12.05
N GLU A 165 -1.68 6.23 -11.47
CA GLU A 165 -2.06 7.44 -12.21
C GLU A 165 -0.86 8.18 -12.84
N LEU A 166 0.36 7.81 -12.45
CA LEU A 166 1.61 8.26 -13.10
C LEU A 166 1.97 7.43 -14.34
N ARG A 167 1.25 6.35 -14.65
CA ARG A 167 1.54 5.52 -15.84
C ARG A 167 0.92 6.15 -17.10
N PRO A 168 1.40 5.80 -18.31
CA PRO A 168 0.80 6.30 -19.55
C PRO A 168 -0.72 6.11 -19.57
N GLY A 169 -1.45 7.21 -19.77
CA GLY A 169 -2.92 7.25 -19.76
C GLY A 169 -3.56 7.59 -18.41
N GLY A 170 -2.79 7.59 -17.32
CA GLY A 170 -3.24 8.05 -16.01
C GLY A 170 -3.37 9.58 -15.94
N LEU A 171 -4.10 10.05 -14.93
CA LEU A 171 -4.46 11.47 -14.80
C LEU A 171 -3.26 12.37 -14.49
N LEU A 172 -2.21 11.83 -13.86
CA LEU A 172 -1.02 12.58 -13.45
C LEU A 172 0.11 12.50 -14.49
N TYR A 173 -0.02 11.67 -15.53
CA TYR A 173 1.04 11.42 -16.51
C TYR A 173 1.53 12.70 -17.21
N LYS A 174 0.62 13.64 -17.48
CA LYS A 174 0.95 14.91 -18.15
C LYS A 174 1.81 15.83 -17.28
N LYS A 175 1.70 15.70 -15.95
CA LYS A 175 2.41 16.53 -14.96
C LYS A 175 3.80 16.01 -14.61
N LEU A 176 4.17 14.82 -15.09
CA LEU A 176 5.51 14.29 -14.88
C LEU A 176 6.56 15.25 -15.47
N PRO A 177 7.71 15.42 -14.80
CA PRO A 177 8.80 16.23 -15.33
C PRO A 177 9.25 15.73 -16.70
N GLU A 178 9.69 16.65 -17.55
CA GLU A 178 10.04 16.34 -18.93
C GLU A 178 11.24 15.37 -18.94
N ASN A 179 11.10 14.28 -19.69
CA ASN A 179 12.09 13.20 -19.72
C ASN A 179 12.08 12.56 -21.12
N GLN A 180 13.24 12.12 -21.60
CA GLN A 180 13.37 11.41 -22.87
C GLN A 180 12.45 10.18 -22.96
N ASN A 181 12.15 9.55 -21.83
CA ASN A 181 11.27 8.38 -21.74
C ASN A 181 9.78 8.71 -21.80
N ILE A 182 9.38 9.99 -21.67
CA ILE A 182 8.00 10.44 -21.54
C ILE A 182 7.62 11.29 -22.74
N LYS A 183 6.56 10.88 -23.46
CA LYS A 183 5.99 11.67 -24.57
C LYS A 183 4.62 12.20 -24.17
N ARG A 184 4.53 13.50 -23.85
CA ARG A 184 3.34 14.14 -23.25
C ARG A 184 2.11 14.21 -24.18
N ASN A 185 2.31 14.44 -25.47
CA ASN A 185 1.24 14.70 -26.43
C ASN A 185 0.88 13.48 -27.30
N GLU A 186 1.44 12.31 -26.98
CA GLU A 186 1.19 11.09 -27.75
C GLU A 186 -0.11 10.42 -27.28
N PRO A 187 -1.02 10.03 -28.20
CA PRO A 187 -2.22 9.28 -27.82
C PRO A 187 -1.85 7.95 -27.15
N LEU A 188 -2.60 7.54 -26.12
CA LEU A 188 -2.31 6.36 -25.32
C LEU A 188 -2.03 5.10 -26.15
N ARG A 189 -2.85 4.84 -27.18
CA ARG A 189 -2.68 3.66 -28.04
C ARG A 189 -1.39 3.68 -28.86
N VAL A 190 -0.88 4.86 -29.22
CA VAL A 190 0.39 4.98 -29.95
C VAL A 190 1.56 4.67 -29.00
N THR A 191 1.52 5.22 -27.79
CA THR A 191 2.50 4.92 -26.73
C THR A 191 2.55 3.42 -26.42
N LEU A 192 1.40 2.81 -26.16
CA LEU A 192 1.31 1.36 -25.87
C LEU A 192 1.61 0.50 -27.11
N GLY A 193 1.28 0.97 -28.32
CA GLY A 193 1.59 0.30 -29.57
C GLY A 193 3.09 0.17 -29.82
N ARG A 194 3.86 1.21 -29.47
CA ARG A 194 5.33 1.16 -29.45
C ARG A 194 5.87 0.13 -28.44
N TYR A 195 5.17 -0.08 -27.33
CA TYR A 195 5.49 -1.14 -26.36
C TYR A 195 4.97 -2.53 -26.76
N GLY A 196 4.30 -2.66 -27.91
CA GLY A 196 3.86 -3.94 -28.45
C GLY A 196 2.36 -4.22 -28.34
N MET A 197 1.53 -3.27 -27.88
CA MET A 197 0.07 -3.43 -27.94
C MET A 197 -0.39 -3.51 -29.41
N LYS A 198 -1.03 -4.61 -29.80
CA LYS A 198 -1.54 -4.82 -31.17
C LYS A 198 -3.06 -4.81 -31.27
N CYS A 199 -3.73 -5.48 -30.35
CA CYS A 199 -5.18 -5.64 -30.31
C CYS A 199 -5.73 -5.30 -28.91
N GLY A 200 -7.04 -5.36 -28.74
CA GLY A 200 -7.71 -5.21 -27.46
C GLY A 200 -7.41 -6.36 -26.49
N LEU A 201 -7.88 -6.23 -25.24
CA LEU A 201 -7.67 -7.22 -24.20
C LEU A 201 -8.33 -8.56 -24.59
N ALA A 202 -7.51 -9.61 -24.73
CA ALA A 202 -7.94 -10.97 -25.11
C ALA A 202 -8.87 -11.01 -26.34
N GLU A 203 -8.56 -10.17 -27.34
CA GLU A 203 -9.29 -10.12 -28.61
C GLU A 203 -8.94 -11.32 -29.50
N SER A 204 -7.65 -11.69 -29.55
CA SER A 204 -7.21 -12.88 -30.27
C SER A 204 -7.74 -14.16 -29.60
N PRO A 205 -8.29 -15.11 -30.38
CA PRO A 205 -8.78 -16.38 -29.85
C PRO A 205 -7.65 -17.27 -29.27
N LEU A 206 -6.39 -16.93 -29.55
CA LEU A 206 -5.22 -17.65 -29.04
C LEU A 206 -4.94 -17.37 -27.55
N VAL A 207 -5.42 -16.25 -27.02
CA VAL A 207 -5.19 -15.88 -25.61
C VAL A 207 -6.44 -16.20 -24.79
N PRO A 208 -6.33 -16.99 -23.70
CA PRO A 208 -7.47 -17.27 -22.83
C PRO A 208 -8.11 -15.99 -22.29
N ARG A 209 -9.44 -15.96 -22.29
CA ARG A 209 -10.20 -14.79 -21.80
C ARG A 209 -10.01 -14.62 -20.29
N PRO A 210 -9.83 -13.38 -19.79
CA PRO A 210 -9.33 -13.13 -18.44
C PRO A 210 -10.28 -13.63 -17.34
N TRP A 211 -11.60 -13.61 -17.58
CA TRP A 211 -12.60 -14.07 -16.61
C TRP A 211 -12.62 -15.58 -16.41
N THR A 212 -11.92 -16.35 -17.25
CA THR A 212 -11.80 -17.82 -17.08
C THR A 212 -10.58 -18.23 -16.24
N ARG A 213 -9.77 -17.25 -15.78
CA ARG A 213 -8.55 -17.50 -14.99
C ARG A 213 -8.84 -18.22 -13.68
N MET A 214 -9.94 -17.86 -13.02
CA MET A 214 -10.40 -18.50 -11.78
C MET A 214 -11.83 -18.97 -12.01
N ARG A 215 -12.01 -20.29 -12.21
CA ARG A 215 -13.33 -20.88 -12.50
C ARG A 215 -14.10 -21.22 -11.24
N TYR A 216 -13.40 -21.78 -10.26
CA TYR A 216 -13.97 -22.21 -8.98
C TYR A 216 -13.25 -21.53 -7.83
N MET A 217 -14.04 -21.18 -6.83
CA MET A 217 -13.58 -20.62 -5.56
C MET A 217 -13.92 -21.64 -4.49
N PHE A 218 -12.91 -22.23 -3.85
CA PHE A 218 -13.14 -23.26 -2.84
C PHE A 218 -13.35 -22.61 -1.47
N ILE A 219 -14.60 -22.55 -1.03
CA ILE A 219 -14.99 -22.03 0.28
C ILE A 219 -15.69 -23.15 1.05
N ASP A 220 -14.98 -23.71 2.03
CA ASP A 220 -15.38 -24.92 2.77
C ASP A 220 -16.77 -24.82 3.42
N GLU A 221 -17.10 -23.66 3.97
CA GLU A 221 -18.40 -23.43 4.61
C GLU A 221 -19.55 -23.42 3.60
N LEU A 222 -19.31 -22.96 2.37
CA LEU A 222 -20.34 -22.88 1.34
C LEU A 222 -20.51 -24.20 0.59
N GLN A 223 -19.48 -25.06 0.55
CA GLN A 223 -19.55 -26.33 -0.15
C GLN A 223 -18.80 -27.43 0.59
N ARG A 224 -19.48 -28.58 0.77
CA ARG A 224 -18.96 -29.83 1.35
C ARG A 224 -18.51 -29.76 2.81
N GLY A 225 -18.45 -28.60 3.45
CA GLY A 225 -18.11 -28.47 4.87
C GLY A 225 -16.59 -28.55 5.14
N PRO A 226 -16.16 -28.48 6.42
CA PRO A 226 -14.74 -28.49 6.78
C PRO A 226 -14.06 -29.84 6.51
N LYS A 227 -12.72 -29.80 6.45
CA LYS A 227 -11.85 -30.99 6.38
C LYS A 227 -11.75 -31.66 7.75
N LEU A 228 -11.71 -32.98 7.79
CA LEU A 228 -11.28 -33.75 8.97
C LEU A 228 -9.75 -33.63 9.08
N THR A 229 -9.27 -32.99 10.14
CA THR A 229 -7.84 -32.72 10.34
C THR A 229 -7.27 -33.63 11.42
N GLU A 230 -6.44 -34.57 11.00
CA GLU A 230 -5.68 -35.47 11.87
C GLU A 230 -4.18 -35.19 11.77
N PHE A 231 -3.40 -35.75 12.68
CA PHE A 231 -1.95 -35.72 12.60
C PHE A 231 -1.30 -36.96 13.21
N VAL A 232 -0.18 -37.39 12.63
CA VAL A 232 0.72 -38.41 13.15
C VAL A 232 2.10 -37.76 13.32
N GLY A 233 2.48 -37.57 14.58
CA GLY A 233 3.70 -36.86 14.99
C GLY A 233 3.48 -36.16 16.33
N HIS A 234 4.41 -35.28 16.72
CA HIS A 234 4.36 -34.65 18.04
C HIS A 234 3.20 -33.67 18.23
N ASN A 235 2.78 -32.94 17.19
CA ASN A 235 1.69 -31.97 17.25
C ASN A 235 1.14 -31.72 15.83
N PRO A 236 0.01 -31.00 15.68
CA PRO A 236 -0.61 -30.75 14.37
C PRO A 236 0.27 -30.01 13.36
N ARG A 237 1.27 -29.25 13.81
CA ARG A 237 2.16 -28.45 12.95
C ARG A 237 3.41 -29.23 12.51
N ASN A 238 3.86 -30.16 13.35
CA ASN A 238 5.09 -30.93 13.15
C ASN A 238 4.81 -32.34 12.61
N GLY A 239 3.58 -32.83 12.75
CA GLY A 239 3.15 -34.14 12.28
C GLY A 239 2.69 -34.13 10.83
N SER A 240 2.56 -35.33 10.24
CA SER A 240 1.94 -35.51 8.94
C SER A 240 0.44 -35.68 9.09
N HIS A 241 -0.35 -35.14 8.16
CA HIS A 241 -1.78 -35.42 8.07
C HIS A 241 -2.08 -36.85 7.61
N TRP A 242 -1.10 -37.54 7.03
CA TRP A 242 -1.24 -38.91 6.58
C TRP A 242 -1.04 -39.89 7.73
N ARG A 243 -1.99 -40.82 7.88
CA ARG A 243 -1.76 -42.08 8.59
C ARG A 243 -0.82 -42.98 7.79
N PHE A 244 -0.30 -44.01 8.44
CA PHE A 244 0.47 -45.05 7.76
C PHE A 244 -0.43 -46.00 6.97
N SER A 245 0.04 -46.49 5.83
CA SER A 245 -0.75 -47.34 4.92
C SER A 245 -0.83 -48.80 5.38
N GLN A 246 -1.67 -49.59 4.71
CA GLN A 246 -1.87 -51.02 4.93
C GLN A 246 -0.60 -51.88 4.81
N ASN A 247 0.45 -51.35 4.17
CA ASN A 247 1.70 -52.07 3.95
C ASN A 247 2.58 -52.14 5.22
N THR A 248 2.24 -51.38 6.26
CA THR A 248 2.94 -51.34 7.55
C THR A 248 2.97 -52.73 8.20
N LYS A 249 4.15 -53.15 8.66
CA LYS A 249 4.38 -54.49 9.23
C LYS A 249 3.35 -54.89 10.29
N TYR A 250 3.00 -53.96 11.19
CA TYR A 250 2.10 -54.19 12.32
C TYR A 250 0.62 -54.26 11.95
N PHE A 251 0.23 -53.82 10.75
CA PHE A 251 -1.19 -53.77 10.35
C PHE A 251 -1.63 -55.02 9.60
N ARG A 252 -0.72 -55.72 8.90
CA ARG A 252 -1.07 -56.84 8.00
C ARG A 252 -1.86 -57.97 8.66
N ILE A 253 -1.47 -58.39 9.88
CA ILE A 253 -2.17 -59.46 10.61
C ILE A 253 -3.59 -59.01 11.01
N GLY A 254 -3.73 -57.76 11.46
CA GLY A 254 -5.02 -57.18 11.82
C GLY A 254 -5.95 -57.07 10.61
N ILE A 255 -5.46 -56.47 9.53
CA ILE A 255 -6.17 -56.33 8.25
C ILE A 255 -6.61 -57.70 7.70
N TRP A 256 -5.74 -58.71 7.77
CA TRP A 256 -6.08 -60.07 7.37
C TRP A 256 -7.26 -60.63 8.18
N ARG A 257 -7.22 -60.54 9.52
CA ARG A 257 -8.31 -60.98 10.39
C ARG A 257 -9.62 -60.25 10.08
N ASP A 258 -9.53 -58.93 9.84
CA ASP A 258 -10.65 -58.04 9.53
C ASP A 258 -11.25 -58.30 8.13
N THR A 259 -10.46 -58.90 7.23
CA THR A 259 -10.92 -59.36 5.91
C THR A 259 -11.66 -60.70 6.02
N ILE A 260 -11.12 -61.65 6.77
CA ILE A 260 -11.67 -63.01 6.89
C ILE A 260 -12.93 -63.04 7.76
N ARG A 261 -12.90 -62.41 8.93
CA ARG A 261 -14.03 -62.35 9.87
C ARG A 261 -14.65 -60.97 9.87
N ARG A 262 -15.08 -60.53 8.69
CA ARG A 262 -15.48 -59.14 8.41
C ARG A 262 -16.55 -58.59 9.36
N ASN A 263 -17.48 -59.45 9.78
CA ASN A 263 -18.64 -59.05 10.58
C ASN A 263 -18.31 -58.91 12.07
N ASP A 264 -17.25 -59.57 12.54
CA ASP A 264 -16.82 -59.50 13.94
C ASP A 264 -15.97 -58.25 14.16
N MET A 265 -15.86 -57.82 15.42
CA MET A 265 -14.87 -56.83 15.81
C MET A 265 -13.50 -57.53 15.97
N ASN A 266 -12.45 -56.97 15.39
CA ASN A 266 -11.10 -57.54 15.46
C ASN A 266 -10.14 -56.61 16.19
N GLU A 267 -9.37 -57.17 17.12
CA GLU A 267 -8.35 -56.44 17.88
C GLU A 267 -7.08 -56.17 17.05
N GLY A 268 -6.40 -55.05 17.32
CA GLY A 268 -5.04 -54.76 16.83
C GLY A 268 -4.83 -53.31 16.35
N LEU A 269 -3.58 -52.94 16.08
CA LEU A 269 -3.19 -51.57 15.69
C LEU A 269 -3.64 -51.17 14.27
N HIS A 270 -4.19 -52.10 13.48
CA HIS A 270 -4.62 -51.85 12.10
C HIS A 270 -5.70 -50.77 11.96
N ALA A 271 -6.45 -50.47 13.03
CA ALA A 271 -7.40 -49.35 13.07
C ALA A 271 -6.74 -47.96 12.90
N HIS A 272 -5.45 -47.84 13.22
CA HIS A 272 -4.68 -46.61 13.00
C HIS A 272 -4.13 -46.46 11.58
N SER A 273 -4.39 -47.44 10.71
CA SER A 273 -3.98 -47.35 9.31
C SER A 273 -4.92 -46.43 8.52
N SER A 274 -4.49 -46.02 7.33
CA SER A 274 -5.37 -45.29 6.40
C SER A 274 -6.48 -46.20 5.82
N TRP A 275 -6.29 -47.52 5.86
CA TRP A 275 -7.22 -48.52 5.36
C TRP A 275 -8.13 -49.06 6.47
N GLN A 276 -9.41 -49.24 6.16
CA GLN A 276 -10.39 -49.84 7.08
C GLN A 276 -11.58 -50.45 6.32
N LYS A 277 -12.38 -51.26 7.02
CA LYS A 277 -13.57 -51.95 6.48
C LYS A 277 -14.63 -51.04 5.87
N SER A 278 -14.82 -49.82 6.40
CA SER A 278 -15.84 -48.90 5.91
C SER A 278 -15.48 -48.38 4.52
N PRO A 279 -16.45 -48.14 3.62
CA PRO A 279 -16.18 -47.53 2.32
C PRO A 279 -15.43 -46.18 2.42
N GLN A 280 -15.77 -45.38 3.44
CA GLN A 280 -15.03 -44.17 3.77
C GLN A 280 -13.66 -44.54 4.40
N GLN A 281 -12.58 -44.28 3.65
CA GLN A 281 -11.20 -44.47 4.11
C GLN A 281 -10.72 -43.27 4.93
N SER A 282 -9.63 -43.45 5.69
CA SER A 282 -9.01 -42.39 6.51
C SER A 282 -7.80 -41.80 5.81
N VAL A 283 -8.05 -40.89 4.88
CA VAL A 283 -7.07 -40.08 4.14
C VAL A 283 -7.26 -38.59 4.48
N PRO A 284 -6.26 -37.73 4.23
CA PRO A 284 -6.41 -36.30 4.51
C PRO A 284 -7.58 -35.65 3.72
N GLU A 285 -8.08 -34.55 4.26
CA GLU A 285 -9.08 -33.67 3.62
C GLU A 285 -10.47 -34.25 3.41
N ILE A 286 -10.83 -35.31 4.15
CA ILE A 286 -12.20 -35.85 4.15
C ILE A 286 -13.18 -34.78 4.63
N ARG A 287 -14.26 -34.63 3.88
CA ARG A 287 -15.34 -33.69 4.17
C ARG A 287 -16.41 -34.35 5.03
N PHE A 288 -16.11 -34.51 6.32
CA PHE A 288 -16.92 -35.35 7.22
C PHE A 288 -18.28 -34.77 7.58
N LEU A 289 -18.50 -33.46 7.38
CA LEU A 289 -19.81 -32.80 7.54
C LEU A 289 -20.56 -32.63 6.21
N ALA A 290 -20.06 -33.23 5.12
CA ALA A 290 -20.76 -33.15 3.84
C ALA A 290 -22.11 -33.90 3.93
N PRO A 291 -23.18 -33.37 3.30
CA PRO A 291 -24.49 -34.05 3.31
C PRO A 291 -24.52 -35.42 2.64
N TYR A 292 -23.58 -35.69 1.72
CA TYR A 292 -23.51 -36.94 0.97
C TYR A 292 -22.08 -37.51 1.03
N PRO A 293 -21.90 -38.78 1.43
CA PRO A 293 -20.63 -39.51 1.41
C PRO A 293 -19.96 -39.49 0.02
#